data_AF-A0A9E3BI40-F1
#
_entry.id   AF-A0A9E3BI40-F1
#
_cell.length_a   1.000
_cell.length_b   1.000
_cell.length_c   1.000
_cell.angle_alpha   90.00
_cell.angle_beta   90.00
_cell.angle_gamma   90.00
#
_symmetry.space_group_name_H-M   'P 1'
#
loop_
_entity.id
_entity.type
_entity.pdbx_description
1 polymer ?
#
loop_
_entity_poly.entity_id
_entity_poly.type
_entity_poly.pdbx_seq_one_letter_code
_entity_poly.pdbx_strand_id
1 'polypeptide(L)'
;INVLGWRRPGPVSAIITYLFVALIALTIVTGSVREVLSGLPVYQPLHYAGAVPVHQGNGLVMGATVLVVLRAFANGGSSLTGVEAAADTADVFREPKGLNAGRALTVMAVVLGLLLLGVAWLAHATHAAPYIHEYPSVLSQVVRAVFGRGPLGRLLYLLVMAATAAILLAGANTGVHRFSALASVVFKNQALPQPPTNRVDRGVLVSGIVLATLSIILLLLTEGFVTFLLPIYAIPVFVAFAMTGYAMTKHHSTHRERGWSHKLAISLIAGILSSIVVAIFAVTKFVEGAWFVIFVFLVLVPVLILLNRRRAVPTERMRR
;
A
#
# COMPACT_ATOMS: atom_id res chain seq x y z
N ILE A 1 -12.09 -19.63 -2.76
CA ILE A 1 -10.70 -20.12 -2.66
C ILE A 1 -10.20 -20.04 -1.21
N ASN A 2 -10.06 -18.84 -0.62
CA ASN A 2 -9.52 -18.69 0.75
C ASN A 2 -10.37 -19.33 1.85
N VAL A 3 -11.70 -19.26 1.72
CA VAL A 3 -12.71 -19.86 2.63
C VAL A 3 -12.64 -21.40 2.62
N LEU A 4 -12.22 -22.00 1.49
CA LEU A 4 -12.17 -23.46 1.30
C LEU A 4 -10.83 -24.07 1.74
N GLY A 5 -9.90 -23.29 2.31
CA GLY A 5 -8.67 -23.80 2.88
C GLY A 5 -7.69 -24.42 1.89
N TRP A 6 -7.74 -24.05 0.60
CA TRP A 6 -6.80 -24.53 -0.41
C TRP A 6 -5.37 -24.14 0.02
N ARG A 7 -4.61 -25.14 0.49
CA ARG A 7 -3.30 -24.97 1.11
C ARG A 7 -2.21 -24.71 0.07
N ARG A 8 -1.44 -23.65 0.36
CA ARG A 8 -0.11 -23.23 -0.15
C ARG A 8 -0.07 -22.50 -1.51
N PRO A 9 -0.46 -21.21 -1.55
CA PRO A 9 -0.09 -20.31 -2.64
C PRO A 9 1.39 -19.89 -2.63
N GLY A 10 2.23 -20.36 -1.69
CA GLY A 10 3.61 -19.91 -1.50
C GLY A 10 4.46 -19.92 -2.78
N PRO A 11 4.58 -21.07 -3.48
CA PRO A 11 5.37 -21.15 -4.72
C PRO A 11 4.77 -20.31 -5.85
N VAL A 12 3.43 -20.31 -5.98
CA VAL A 12 2.72 -19.58 -7.05
C VAL A 12 2.88 -18.06 -6.87
N SER A 13 2.72 -17.56 -5.65
CA SER A 13 2.92 -16.14 -5.32
C SER A 13 4.37 -15.70 -5.58
N ALA A 14 5.34 -16.55 -5.25
CA ALA A 14 6.74 -16.28 -5.56
C ALA A 14 7.00 -16.21 -7.07
N ILE A 15 6.46 -17.15 -7.86
CA ILE A 15 6.56 -17.13 -9.33
C ILE A 15 5.97 -15.85 -9.91
N ILE A 16 4.76 -15.45 -9.46
CA ILE A 16 4.12 -14.21 -9.91
C ILE A 16 4.99 -12.99 -9.59
N THR A 17 5.57 -12.94 -8.38
CA THR A 17 6.41 -11.83 -7.94
C THR A 17 7.69 -11.74 -8.77
N TYR A 18 8.42 -12.85 -8.94
CA TYR A 18 9.65 -12.86 -9.72
C TYR A 18 9.39 -12.55 -11.20
N LEU A 19 8.30 -13.06 -11.77
CA LEU A 19 7.89 -12.76 -13.14
C LEU A 19 7.60 -11.26 -13.31
N PHE A 20 6.85 -10.67 -12.38
CA PHE A 20 6.55 -9.24 -12.40
C PHE A 20 7.84 -8.40 -12.31
N VAL A 21 8.70 -8.68 -11.34
CA VAL A 21 9.98 -7.97 -11.17
C VAL A 21 10.84 -8.09 -12.42
N ALA A 22 10.95 -9.28 -13.02
CA ALA A 22 11.73 -9.50 -14.23
C ALA A 22 11.17 -8.73 -15.44
N LEU A 23 9.85 -8.73 -15.63
CA LEU A 23 9.20 -8.03 -16.76
C LEU A 23 9.29 -6.51 -16.62
N ILE A 24 9.14 -5.96 -15.41
CA ILE A 24 9.32 -4.53 -15.18
C ILE A 24 10.79 -4.15 -15.32
N ALA A 25 11.72 -4.93 -14.78
CA ALA A 25 13.15 -4.70 -14.98
C ALA A 25 13.53 -4.74 -16.47
N LEU A 26 12.99 -5.69 -17.24
CA LEU A 26 13.15 -5.75 -18.69
C LEU A 26 12.59 -4.49 -19.37
N THR A 27 11.40 -4.03 -18.96
CA THR A 27 10.80 -2.79 -19.46
C THR A 27 11.70 -1.58 -19.18
N ILE A 28 12.27 -1.49 -17.98
CA ILE A 28 13.18 -0.40 -17.59
C ILE A 28 14.45 -0.45 -18.43
N VAL A 29 15.14 -1.59 -18.49
CA VAL A 29 16.40 -1.74 -19.23
C VAL A 29 16.19 -1.45 -20.72
N THR A 30 15.17 -2.06 -21.34
CA THR A 30 14.89 -1.84 -22.77
C THR A 30 14.44 -0.40 -23.05
N GLY A 31 13.64 0.19 -22.17
CA GLY A 31 13.22 1.58 -22.25
C GLY A 31 14.39 2.55 -22.21
N SER A 32 15.27 2.42 -21.20
CA SER A 32 16.45 3.28 -21.03
C SER A 32 17.44 3.13 -22.19
N VAL A 33 17.66 1.92 -22.68
CA VAL A 33 18.52 1.68 -23.86
C VAL A 33 17.92 2.35 -25.11
N ARG A 34 16.61 2.21 -25.34
CA ARG A 34 15.94 2.84 -26.49
C ARG A 34 15.90 4.36 -26.39
N GLU A 35 15.73 4.91 -25.19
CA GLU A 35 15.77 6.35 -24.95
C GLU A 35 17.09 6.95 -25.43
N VAL A 36 18.22 6.33 -25.08
CA VAL A 36 19.56 6.80 -25.45
C VAL A 36 19.87 6.58 -26.93
N LEU A 37 19.47 5.44 -27.51
CA LEU A 37 19.86 5.06 -28.88
C LEU A 37 18.93 5.60 -29.97
N SER A 38 17.62 5.54 -29.75
CA SER A 38 16.60 5.79 -30.79
C SER A 38 15.57 6.86 -30.42
N GLY A 39 15.60 7.33 -29.17
CA GLY A 39 14.50 8.06 -28.57
C GLY A 39 13.29 7.16 -28.27
N LEU A 40 12.39 7.68 -27.42
CA LEU A 40 11.10 7.07 -27.11
C LEU A 40 9.96 7.90 -27.71
N PRO A 41 8.84 7.27 -28.10
CA PRO A 41 7.67 8.02 -28.52
C PRO A 41 7.14 8.84 -27.35
N VAL A 42 6.97 10.15 -27.60
CA VAL A 42 6.48 11.11 -26.61
C VAL A 42 4.97 11.24 -26.78
N TYR A 43 4.22 10.95 -25.71
CA TYR A 43 2.81 11.27 -25.64
C TYR A 43 2.64 12.79 -25.54
N GLN A 44 1.61 13.36 -26.17
CA GLN A 44 1.27 14.78 -26.05
C GLN A 44 -0.01 14.93 -25.23
N PRO A 45 0.07 15.10 -23.89
CA PRO A 45 -1.11 15.09 -23.03
C PRO A 45 -2.13 16.19 -23.36
N LEU A 46 -1.67 17.34 -23.89
CA LEU A 46 -2.53 18.47 -24.28
C LEU A 46 -3.47 18.18 -25.46
N HIS A 47 -3.21 17.13 -26.25
CA HIS A 47 -3.98 16.80 -27.45
C HIS A 47 -4.84 15.52 -27.31
N TYR A 48 -4.80 14.84 -26.17
CA TYR A 48 -5.62 13.64 -25.95
C TYR A 48 -6.94 13.97 -25.26
N ALA A 49 -8.05 13.61 -25.88
CA ALA A 49 -9.36 13.60 -25.24
C ALA A 49 -9.31 12.69 -24.00
N GLY A 50 -9.58 13.27 -22.81
CA GLY A 50 -9.64 12.54 -21.54
C GLY A 50 -8.37 12.58 -20.68
N ALA A 51 -7.32 13.32 -21.07
CA ALA A 51 -6.19 13.61 -20.16
C ALA A 51 -6.61 14.62 -19.07
N VAL A 52 -6.01 14.52 -17.88
CA VAL A 52 -6.28 15.47 -16.78
C VAL A 52 -5.75 16.87 -17.16
N PRO A 53 -6.59 17.92 -17.15
CA PRO A 53 -6.19 19.26 -17.60
C PRO A 53 -5.20 19.90 -16.63
N VAL A 54 -4.07 20.41 -17.16
CA VAL A 54 -3.06 21.15 -16.40
C VAL A 54 -3.26 22.64 -16.63
N HIS A 55 -3.69 23.37 -15.61
CA HIS A 55 -3.85 24.82 -15.66
C HIS A 55 -2.55 25.51 -15.23
N GLN A 56 -1.99 26.36 -16.09
CA GLN A 56 -0.88 27.26 -15.70
C GLN A 56 -1.46 28.62 -15.29
N GLY A 57 -1.08 29.14 -14.14
CA GLY A 57 -1.46 30.47 -13.67
C GLY A 57 -0.52 30.98 -12.59
N ASN A 58 -0.74 32.21 -12.10
CA ASN A 58 0.18 32.90 -11.20
C ASN A 58 -0.41 33.08 -9.77
N GLY A 59 0.48 33.19 -8.77
CA GLY A 59 0.13 33.56 -7.38
C GLY A 59 -0.51 32.43 -6.56
N LEU A 60 -1.84 32.32 -6.61
CA LEU A 60 -2.60 31.23 -5.97
C LEU A 60 -2.20 29.85 -6.51
N VAL A 61 -1.80 29.82 -7.79
CA VAL A 61 -1.29 28.62 -8.45
C VAL A 61 0.08 28.20 -7.90
N MET A 62 0.88 29.11 -7.33
CA MET A 62 2.16 28.74 -6.71
C MET A 62 1.94 27.99 -5.38
N GLY A 63 0.99 28.45 -4.56
CA GLY A 63 0.53 27.70 -3.37
C GLY A 63 -0.10 26.36 -3.75
N ALA A 64 -0.89 26.32 -4.83
CA ALA A 64 -1.41 25.09 -5.39
C ALA A 64 -0.28 24.17 -5.92
N THR A 65 0.79 24.73 -6.47
CA THR A 65 1.96 23.96 -6.96
C THR A 65 2.69 23.28 -5.82
N VAL A 66 2.91 23.98 -4.70
CA VAL A 66 3.49 23.36 -3.49
C VAL A 66 2.58 22.24 -2.98
N LEU A 67 1.26 22.45 -2.94
CA LEU A 67 0.30 21.40 -2.57
C LEU A 67 0.30 20.23 -3.56
N VAL A 68 0.49 20.46 -4.85
CA VAL A 68 0.62 19.42 -5.88
C VAL A 68 1.90 18.61 -5.67
N VAL A 69 3.03 19.25 -5.38
CA VAL A 69 4.30 18.57 -5.09
C VAL A 69 4.17 17.75 -3.80
N LEU A 70 3.58 18.31 -2.75
CA LEU A 70 3.32 17.58 -1.50
C LEU A 70 2.37 16.41 -1.71
N ARG A 71 1.30 16.61 -2.50
CA ARG A 71 0.37 15.54 -2.90
C ARG A 71 1.10 14.46 -3.69
N ALA A 72 1.99 14.82 -4.63
CA ALA A 72 2.79 13.87 -5.38
C ALA A 72 3.73 13.08 -4.44
N PHE A 73 4.37 13.75 -3.47
CA PHE A 73 5.18 13.13 -2.44
C PHE A 73 4.38 12.13 -1.60
N ALA A 74 3.20 12.51 -1.10
CA ALA A 74 2.34 11.63 -0.31
C ALA A 74 1.85 10.40 -1.11
N ASN A 75 1.41 10.61 -2.36
CA ASN A 75 1.04 9.50 -3.26
C ASN A 75 2.25 8.61 -3.59
N GLY A 76 3.44 9.18 -3.79
CA GLY A 76 4.68 8.42 -3.96
C GLY A 76 4.99 7.55 -2.74
N GLY A 77 4.80 8.10 -1.53
CA GLY A 77 4.93 7.35 -0.28
C GLY A 77 4.01 6.12 -0.21
N SER A 78 2.79 6.22 -0.75
CA SER A 78 1.88 5.06 -0.82
C SER A 78 2.37 3.92 -1.72
N SER A 79 3.40 4.13 -2.54
CA SER A 79 4.02 3.03 -3.31
C SER A 79 4.91 2.14 -2.45
N LEU A 80 5.31 2.62 -1.26
CA LEU A 80 6.15 1.88 -0.31
C LEU A 80 5.34 1.09 0.71
N THR A 81 4.02 1.29 0.75
CA THR A 81 3.14 0.51 1.62
C THR A 81 3.08 -0.93 1.11
N GLY A 82 3.10 -1.88 2.04
CA GLY A 82 3.39 -3.29 1.78
C GLY A 82 4.70 -3.77 2.42
N VAL A 83 5.63 -2.86 2.76
CA VAL A 83 6.81 -3.22 3.56
C VAL A 83 6.43 -3.70 4.97
N GLU A 84 5.32 -3.20 5.51
CA GLU A 84 4.73 -3.69 6.77
C GLU A 84 4.36 -5.16 6.67
N ALA A 85 4.00 -5.63 5.47
CA ALA A 85 3.54 -6.98 5.28
C ALA A 85 4.64 -8.00 5.59
N ALA A 86 5.85 -7.71 5.13
CA ALA A 86 7.05 -8.49 5.39
C ALA A 86 7.53 -8.30 6.85
N ALA A 87 7.44 -7.08 7.39
CA ALA A 87 7.88 -6.76 8.75
C ALA A 87 7.10 -7.56 9.82
N ASP A 88 5.77 -7.67 9.73
CA ASP A 88 5.02 -8.45 10.74
C ASP A 88 5.28 -9.96 10.65
N THR A 89 5.92 -10.42 9.58
CA THR A 89 6.32 -11.83 9.42
C THR A 89 7.78 -12.08 9.78
N ALA A 90 8.46 -11.10 10.40
CA ALA A 90 9.85 -11.22 10.83
C ALA A 90 10.11 -12.47 11.70
N ASP A 91 9.11 -12.91 12.48
CA ASP A 91 9.23 -14.08 13.36
C ASP A 91 9.26 -15.43 12.63
N VAL A 92 8.87 -15.45 11.36
CA VAL A 92 8.86 -16.65 10.49
C VAL A 92 10.23 -16.91 9.87
N PHE A 93 11.12 -15.92 9.86
CA PHE A 93 12.47 -16.08 9.32
C PHE A 93 13.28 -17.08 10.13
N ARG A 94 14.19 -17.79 9.45
CA ARG A 94 15.16 -18.68 10.11
C ARG A 94 16.07 -17.87 11.04
N GLU A 95 16.53 -18.51 12.10
CA GLU A 95 17.52 -17.89 13.00
C GLU A 95 18.84 -17.60 12.27
N PRO A 96 19.50 -16.45 12.55
CA PRO A 96 19.07 -15.36 13.41
C PRO A 96 17.96 -14.49 12.77
N LYS A 97 16.78 -14.42 13.41
CA LYS A 97 15.55 -13.90 12.79
C LYS A 97 15.67 -12.44 12.37
N GLY A 98 16.13 -11.56 13.28
CA GLY A 98 16.22 -10.12 13.02
C GLY A 98 17.17 -9.76 11.89
N LEU A 99 18.32 -10.44 11.80
CA LEU A 99 19.29 -10.21 10.73
C LEU A 99 18.75 -10.67 9.37
N ASN A 100 18.11 -11.84 9.32
CA ASN A 100 17.56 -12.39 8.08
C ASN A 100 16.35 -11.57 7.60
N ALA A 101 15.46 -11.18 8.51
CA ALA A 101 14.34 -10.28 8.21
C ALA A 101 14.83 -8.92 7.71
N GLY A 102 15.84 -8.33 8.38
CA GLY A 102 16.45 -7.07 7.97
C GLY A 102 17.02 -7.13 6.55
N ARG A 103 17.81 -8.16 6.22
CA ARG A 103 18.35 -8.36 4.86
C ARG A 103 17.25 -8.48 3.81
N ALA A 104 16.20 -9.27 4.08
CA ALA A 104 15.09 -9.44 3.16
C ALA A 104 14.32 -8.13 2.92
N LEU A 105 14.05 -7.36 3.99
CA LEU A 105 13.42 -6.05 3.90
C LEU A 105 14.28 -5.05 3.11
N THR A 106 15.60 -5.05 3.31
CA THR A 106 16.52 -4.21 2.54
C THR A 106 16.50 -4.56 1.04
N VAL A 107 16.60 -5.84 0.68
CA VAL A 107 16.54 -6.27 -0.72
C VAL A 107 15.20 -5.87 -1.35
N MET A 108 14.10 -6.10 -0.63
CA MET A 108 12.76 -5.72 -1.09
C MET A 108 12.64 -4.21 -1.31
N ALA A 109 13.13 -3.38 -0.37
CA ALA A 109 13.12 -1.93 -0.49
C ALA A 109 13.97 -1.43 -1.66
N VAL A 110 15.15 -2.01 -1.88
CA VAL A 110 16.04 -1.66 -3.01
C VAL A 110 15.40 -2.05 -4.34
N VAL A 111 14.84 -3.26 -4.46
CA VAL A 111 14.16 -3.70 -5.68
C VAL A 111 12.96 -2.80 -5.96
N LEU A 112 12.10 -2.55 -4.97
CA LEU A 112 10.93 -1.68 -5.13
C LEU A 112 11.34 -0.26 -5.53
N GLY A 113 12.37 0.31 -4.89
CA GLY A 113 12.90 1.62 -5.23
C GLY A 113 13.43 1.71 -6.66
N LEU A 114 14.20 0.71 -7.11
CA LEU A 114 14.72 0.64 -8.48
C LEU A 114 13.59 0.53 -9.52
N LEU A 115 12.60 -0.33 -9.27
CA LEU A 115 11.46 -0.49 -10.18
C LEU A 115 10.62 0.78 -10.24
N LEU A 116 10.34 1.42 -9.09
CA LEU A 116 9.56 2.64 -9.02
C LEU A 116 10.26 3.80 -9.71
N LEU A 117 11.55 4.02 -9.42
CA LEU A 117 12.35 5.08 -10.04
C LEU A 117 12.50 4.85 -11.54
N GLY A 118 12.75 3.61 -11.98
CA GLY A 118 12.87 3.29 -13.40
C GLY A 118 11.58 3.51 -14.18
N VAL A 119 10.43 3.10 -13.64
CA VAL A 119 9.13 3.37 -14.27
C VAL A 119 8.80 4.86 -14.24
N ALA A 120 9.08 5.56 -13.15
CA ALA A 120 8.86 7.01 -13.05
C ALA A 120 9.72 7.79 -14.06
N TRP A 121 10.99 7.39 -14.24
CA TRP A 121 11.88 7.95 -15.25
C TRP A 121 11.31 7.75 -16.66
N LEU A 122 10.91 6.53 -17.01
CA LEU A 122 10.32 6.26 -18.33
C LEU A 122 9.00 6.98 -18.54
N ALA A 123 8.18 7.13 -17.50
CA ALA A 123 6.94 7.92 -17.57
C ALA A 123 7.26 9.39 -17.85
N HIS A 124 8.30 9.94 -17.23
CA HIS A 124 8.78 11.30 -17.50
C HIS A 124 9.30 11.43 -18.94
N ALA A 125 10.17 10.51 -19.39
CA ALA A 125 10.74 10.52 -20.74
C ALA A 125 9.65 10.40 -21.84
N THR A 126 8.63 9.57 -21.61
CA THR A 126 7.51 9.38 -22.55
C THR A 126 6.41 10.41 -22.40
N HIS A 127 6.46 11.30 -21.41
CA HIS A 127 5.37 12.21 -21.03
C HIS A 127 4.03 11.49 -20.81
N ALA A 128 4.08 10.26 -20.28
CA ALA A 128 2.88 9.50 -19.95
C ALA A 128 2.08 10.22 -18.85
N ALA A 129 0.81 10.49 -19.13
CA ALA A 129 -0.05 11.29 -18.26
C ALA A 129 -1.26 10.48 -17.78
N PRO A 130 -1.79 10.76 -16.57
CA PRO A 130 -3.00 10.12 -16.09
C PRO A 130 -4.23 10.53 -16.92
N TYR A 131 -5.15 9.58 -17.09
CA TYR A 131 -6.45 9.79 -17.73
C TYR A 131 -7.54 10.00 -16.68
N ILE A 132 -8.59 10.76 -17.02
CA ILE A 132 -9.76 11.01 -16.15
C ILE A 132 -10.43 9.69 -15.75
N HIS A 133 -10.51 8.73 -16.68
CA HIS A 133 -11.07 7.40 -16.43
C HIS A 133 -10.05 6.39 -15.88
N GLU A 134 -8.85 6.85 -15.46
CA GLU A 134 -7.74 6.03 -14.96
C GLU A 134 -7.24 4.92 -15.91
N TYR A 135 -7.75 4.90 -17.14
CA TYR A 135 -7.41 3.94 -18.18
C TYR A 135 -7.07 4.67 -19.49
N PRO A 136 -6.00 4.27 -20.20
CA PRO A 136 -4.97 3.29 -19.80
C PRO A 136 -4.07 3.80 -18.67
N SER A 137 -3.59 2.90 -17.82
CA SER A 137 -2.67 3.24 -16.74
C SER A 137 -1.35 3.82 -17.27
N VAL A 138 -0.65 4.61 -16.46
CA VAL A 138 0.67 5.16 -16.82
C VAL A 138 1.66 4.04 -17.16
N LEU A 139 1.63 2.93 -16.42
CA LEU A 139 2.45 1.76 -16.73
C LEU A 139 2.10 1.16 -18.11
N SER A 140 0.82 1.05 -18.46
CA SER A 140 0.38 0.59 -19.78
C SER A 140 0.89 1.50 -20.91
N GLN A 141 0.87 2.82 -20.70
CA GLN A 141 1.43 3.79 -21.64
C GLN A 141 2.95 3.59 -21.80
N VAL A 142 3.69 3.53 -20.70
CA VAL A 142 5.15 3.32 -20.70
C VAL A 142 5.52 2.04 -21.43
N VAL A 143 4.92 0.89 -21.06
CA VAL A 143 5.23 -0.41 -21.67
C VAL A 143 4.96 -0.40 -23.17
N ARG A 144 3.88 0.25 -23.61
CA ARG A 144 3.52 0.37 -25.03
C ARG A 144 4.47 1.30 -25.80
N ALA A 145 4.96 2.37 -25.17
CA ALA A 145 6.01 3.22 -25.73
C ALA A 145 7.34 2.46 -25.88
N VAL A 146 7.71 1.68 -24.86
CA VAL A 146 8.96 0.93 -24.79
C VAL A 146 9.01 -0.23 -25.80
N PHE A 147 7.96 -1.04 -25.91
CA PHE A 147 7.96 -2.22 -26.78
C PHE A 147 7.34 -1.99 -28.17
N GLY A 148 6.60 -0.90 -28.36
CA GLY A 148 5.95 -0.57 -29.62
C GLY A 148 4.80 -1.50 -29.99
N ARG A 149 4.35 -1.41 -31.27
CA ARG A 149 3.16 -2.11 -31.78
C ARG A 149 3.46 -3.38 -32.57
N GLY A 150 4.74 -3.77 -32.70
CA GLY A 150 5.14 -4.99 -33.40
C GLY A 150 4.62 -6.25 -32.69
N PRO A 151 4.64 -7.43 -33.35
CA PRO A 151 4.10 -8.68 -32.79
C PRO A 151 4.80 -9.07 -31.48
N LEU A 152 6.12 -8.98 -31.42
CA LEU A 152 6.90 -9.22 -30.21
C LEU A 152 6.60 -8.17 -29.12
N GLY A 153 6.43 -6.90 -29.50
CA GLY A 153 6.10 -5.85 -28.54
C GLY A 153 4.70 -6.00 -27.94
N ARG A 154 3.73 -6.46 -28.75
CA ARG A 154 2.38 -6.79 -28.29
C ARG A 154 2.39 -7.97 -27.32
N LEU A 155 3.20 -9.00 -27.59
CA LEU A 155 3.37 -10.12 -26.66
C LEU A 155 3.94 -9.66 -25.32
N LEU A 156 5.03 -8.88 -25.32
CA LEU A 156 5.64 -8.35 -24.11
C LEU A 156 4.70 -7.41 -23.34
N TYR A 157 3.96 -6.56 -24.05
CA TYR A 157 2.91 -5.73 -23.45
C TYR A 157 1.86 -6.58 -22.72
N LEU A 158 1.34 -7.62 -23.37
CA LEU A 158 0.34 -8.51 -22.77
C LEU A 158 0.92 -9.26 -21.56
N LEU A 159 2.18 -9.72 -21.63
CA LEU A 159 2.85 -10.37 -20.51
C LEU A 159 3.00 -9.43 -19.31
N VAL A 160 3.44 -8.18 -19.53
CA VAL A 160 3.58 -7.20 -18.44
C VAL A 160 2.22 -6.87 -17.82
N MET A 161 1.18 -6.68 -18.64
CA MET A 161 -0.17 -6.41 -18.13
C MET A 161 -0.74 -7.62 -17.37
N ALA A 162 -0.53 -8.83 -17.87
CA ALA A 162 -0.95 -10.05 -17.19
C ALA A 162 -0.21 -10.26 -15.86
N ALA A 163 1.10 -10.03 -15.82
CA ALA A 163 1.89 -10.08 -14.59
C ALA A 163 1.47 -9.00 -13.59
N THR A 164 1.14 -7.79 -14.07
CA THR A 164 0.61 -6.69 -13.25
C THR A 164 -0.73 -7.07 -12.64
N ALA A 165 -1.65 -7.63 -13.42
CA ALA A 165 -2.92 -8.12 -12.90
C ALA A 165 -2.72 -9.26 -11.88
N ALA A 166 -1.81 -10.20 -12.16
CA ALA A 166 -1.50 -11.31 -11.29
C ALA A 166 -0.92 -10.86 -9.94
N ILE A 167 0.01 -9.89 -9.93
CA ILE A 167 0.59 -9.39 -8.68
C ILE A 167 -0.43 -8.59 -7.85
N LEU A 168 -1.32 -7.84 -8.50
CA LEU A 168 -2.43 -7.15 -7.81
C LEU A 168 -3.40 -8.15 -7.16
N LEU A 169 -3.74 -9.24 -7.86
CA LEU A 169 -4.54 -10.33 -7.31
C LEU A 169 -3.84 -11.03 -6.14
N ALA A 170 -2.52 -11.27 -6.25
CA ALA A 170 -1.73 -11.83 -5.16
C ALA A 170 -1.69 -10.90 -3.93
N GLY A 171 -1.60 -9.58 -4.15
CA GLY A 171 -1.69 -8.57 -3.11
C GLY A 171 -3.05 -8.57 -2.40
N ALA A 172 -4.15 -8.59 -3.16
CA ALA A 172 -5.50 -8.70 -2.61
C ALA A 172 -5.67 -9.99 -1.78
N ASN A 173 -5.15 -11.11 -2.27
CA ASN A 173 -5.17 -12.38 -1.54
C ASN A 173 -4.42 -12.30 -0.20
N THR A 174 -3.26 -11.65 -0.21
CA THR A 174 -2.43 -11.45 0.99
C THR A 174 -3.16 -10.60 2.03
N GLY A 175 -3.86 -9.54 1.60
CA GLY A 175 -4.70 -8.70 2.47
C GLY A 175 -5.79 -9.50 3.21
N VAL A 176 -6.50 -10.38 2.50
CA VAL A 176 -7.53 -11.25 3.09
C VAL A 176 -6.94 -12.17 4.17
N HIS A 177 -5.82 -12.83 3.90
CA HIS A 177 -5.17 -13.69 4.89
C HIS A 177 -4.69 -12.92 6.12
N ARG A 178 -4.14 -11.71 5.93
CA ARG A 178 -3.66 -10.86 7.02
C ARG A 178 -4.80 -10.36 7.91
N PHE A 179 -5.90 -9.92 7.31
CA PHE A 179 -7.07 -9.50 8.06
C PHE A 179 -7.62 -10.62 8.94
N SER A 180 -7.77 -11.82 8.37
CA SER A 180 -8.19 -13.02 9.10
C SER A 180 -7.26 -13.36 10.27
N ALA A 181 -5.94 -13.27 10.07
CA ALA A 181 -4.95 -13.51 11.12
C ALA A 181 -5.05 -12.44 12.23
N LEU A 182 -5.12 -11.16 11.87
CA LEU A 182 -5.26 -10.05 12.83
C LEU A 182 -6.56 -10.16 13.64
N ALA A 183 -7.67 -10.43 12.97
CA ALA A 183 -8.96 -10.64 13.62
C ALA A 183 -8.87 -11.76 14.66
N SER A 184 -8.23 -12.89 14.32
CA SER A 184 -8.04 -14.00 15.26
C SER A 184 -7.25 -13.61 16.51
N VAL A 185 -6.22 -12.77 16.39
CA VAL A 185 -5.41 -12.27 17.51
C VAL A 185 -6.23 -11.30 18.37
N VAL A 186 -6.96 -10.36 17.74
CA VAL A 186 -7.81 -9.39 18.46
C VAL A 186 -8.93 -10.09 19.23
N PHE A 187 -9.57 -11.11 18.65
CA PHE A 187 -10.58 -11.92 19.34
C PHE A 187 -9.98 -12.76 20.47
N LYS A 188 -8.77 -13.30 20.31
CA LYS A 188 -8.07 -14.07 21.34
C LYS A 188 -7.65 -13.20 22.53
N ASN A 189 -7.27 -11.95 22.28
CA ASN A 189 -6.92 -10.96 23.30
C ASN A 189 -8.13 -10.24 23.93
N GLN A 190 -9.37 -10.74 23.70
CA GLN A 190 -10.64 -10.24 24.25
C GLN A 190 -11.01 -8.78 23.90
N ALA A 191 -10.30 -8.13 22.99
CA ALA A 191 -10.52 -6.72 22.63
C ALA A 191 -11.80 -6.48 21.80
N LEU A 192 -12.41 -7.53 21.23
CA LEU A 192 -13.69 -7.49 20.49
C LEU A 192 -14.66 -8.58 20.96
N PRO A 193 -15.99 -8.43 20.75
CA PRO A 193 -16.96 -9.47 21.02
C PRO A 193 -16.63 -10.74 20.24
N GLN A 194 -16.42 -11.84 20.97
CA GLN A 194 -16.23 -13.13 20.32
C GLN A 194 -17.51 -13.46 19.54
N PRO A 195 -17.41 -13.80 18.23
CA PRO A 195 -18.55 -14.35 17.53
C PRO A 195 -19.08 -15.56 18.32
N PRO A 196 -20.40 -15.83 18.32
CA PRO A 196 -21.08 -16.76 19.24
C PRO A 196 -20.71 -18.25 19.07
N THR A 197 -19.58 -18.59 18.44
CA THR A 197 -19.17 -19.96 18.16
C THR A 197 -17.76 -20.22 18.70
N ASN A 198 -17.66 -21.19 19.61
CA ASN A 198 -16.44 -21.65 20.31
C ASN A 198 -15.33 -22.26 19.41
N ARG A 199 -15.27 -21.96 18.12
CA ARG A 199 -14.25 -22.49 17.19
C ARG A 199 -13.59 -21.36 16.41
N VAL A 200 -12.31 -21.11 16.72
CA VAL A 200 -11.45 -20.09 16.09
C VAL A 200 -11.46 -20.17 14.56
N ASP A 201 -11.60 -21.38 14.00
CA ASP A 201 -11.64 -21.62 12.55
C ASP A 201 -12.87 -21.00 11.85
N ARG A 202 -14.03 -20.91 12.52
CA ARG A 202 -15.22 -20.24 11.97
C ARG A 202 -15.17 -18.72 12.11
N GLY A 203 -14.46 -18.20 13.13
CA GLY A 203 -14.23 -16.76 13.28
C GLY A 203 -13.43 -16.18 12.12
N VAL A 204 -12.37 -16.89 11.70
CA VAL A 204 -11.57 -16.55 10.51
C VAL A 204 -12.41 -16.53 9.23
N LEU A 205 -13.33 -17.49 9.10
CA LEU A 205 -14.26 -17.62 7.97
C LEU A 205 -15.22 -16.43 7.89
N VAL A 206 -15.87 -16.09 9.01
CA VAL A 206 -16.83 -14.98 9.09
C VAL A 206 -16.14 -13.64 8.85
N SER A 207 -14.95 -13.42 9.41
CA SER A 207 -14.14 -12.22 9.13
C SER A 207 -13.81 -12.09 7.65
N GLY A 208 -13.46 -13.19 6.97
CA GLY A 208 -13.20 -13.18 5.53
C GLY A 208 -14.42 -12.81 4.69
N ILE A 209 -15.61 -13.32 5.05
CA ILE A 209 -16.88 -12.98 4.37
C ILE A 209 -17.23 -11.51 4.58
N VAL A 210 -17.14 -11.01 5.81
CA VAL A 210 -17.40 -9.59 6.13
C VAL A 210 -16.49 -8.67 5.33
N LEU A 211 -15.20 -9.01 5.23
CA LEU A 211 -14.23 -8.24 4.44
C LEU A 211 -14.59 -8.25 2.94
N ALA A 212 -14.99 -9.40 2.40
CA ALA A 212 -15.40 -9.51 1.00
C ALA A 212 -16.64 -8.65 0.72
N THR A 213 -17.66 -8.70 1.59
CA THR A 213 -18.85 -7.86 1.48
C THR A 213 -18.51 -6.38 1.52
N LEU A 214 -17.68 -5.96 2.49
CA LEU A 214 -17.24 -4.56 2.60
C LEU A 214 -16.43 -4.12 1.37
N SER A 215 -15.58 -5.00 0.84
CA SER A 215 -14.79 -4.72 -0.36
C SER A 215 -15.70 -4.53 -1.59
N ILE A 216 -16.72 -5.36 -1.74
CA ILE A 216 -17.72 -5.22 -2.83
C ILE A 216 -18.47 -3.90 -2.70
N ILE A 217 -18.94 -3.55 -1.50
CA ILE A 217 -19.62 -2.28 -1.24
C ILE A 217 -18.71 -1.10 -1.62
N LEU A 218 -17.45 -1.11 -1.18
CA LEU A 218 -16.48 -0.06 -1.52
C LEU A 218 -16.25 0.02 -3.04
N LEU A 219 -16.13 -1.10 -3.74
CA LEU A 219 -15.98 -1.11 -5.21
C LEU A 219 -17.21 -0.56 -5.93
N LEU A 220 -18.42 -0.87 -5.46
CA LEU A 220 -19.65 -0.32 -6.03
C LEU A 220 -19.79 1.18 -5.78
N LEU A 221 -19.41 1.67 -4.59
CA LEU A 221 -19.47 3.09 -4.24
C LEU A 221 -18.41 3.93 -4.95
N THR A 222 -17.23 3.36 -5.20
CA THR A 222 -16.11 4.06 -5.84
C THR A 222 -16.02 3.80 -7.34
N GLU A 223 -16.92 2.98 -7.89
CA GLU A 223 -16.91 2.50 -9.29
C GLU A 223 -15.55 1.89 -9.73
N GLY A 224 -14.71 1.49 -8.76
CA GLY A 224 -13.36 0.98 -9.02
C GLY A 224 -12.27 2.03 -9.25
N PHE A 225 -12.57 3.33 -9.08
CA PHE A 225 -11.57 4.40 -9.20
C PHE A 225 -10.57 4.37 -8.04
N VAL A 226 -9.29 4.21 -8.38
CA VAL A 226 -8.15 4.19 -7.46
C VAL A 226 -7.99 5.54 -6.75
N THR A 227 -8.39 6.65 -7.38
CA THR A 227 -8.32 7.99 -6.81
C THR A 227 -9.04 8.12 -5.46
N PHE A 228 -10.18 7.43 -5.29
CA PHE A 228 -10.95 7.41 -4.03
C PHE A 228 -10.48 6.32 -3.07
N LEU A 229 -9.98 5.19 -3.59
CA LEU A 229 -9.52 4.06 -2.76
C LEU A 229 -8.15 4.31 -2.11
N LEU A 230 -7.26 5.03 -2.80
CA LEU A 230 -5.89 5.25 -2.37
C LEU A 230 -5.78 5.99 -1.01
N PRO A 231 -6.50 7.11 -0.77
CA PRO A 231 -6.46 7.77 0.53
C PRO A 231 -7.04 6.91 1.65
N ILE A 232 -8.09 6.13 1.33
CA ILE A 232 -8.75 5.24 2.29
C ILE A 232 -7.77 4.17 2.80
N TYR A 233 -6.91 3.68 1.90
CA TYR A 233 -5.87 2.71 2.20
C TYR A 233 -4.62 3.33 2.85
N ALA A 234 -4.13 4.47 2.34
CA ALA A 234 -2.85 5.03 2.74
C ALA A 234 -2.89 5.66 4.14
N ILE A 235 -3.96 6.38 4.49
CA ILE A 235 -4.08 7.08 5.78
C ILE A 235 -3.90 6.10 6.97
N PRO A 236 -4.62 4.98 7.06
CA PRO A 236 -4.46 4.02 8.16
C PRO A 236 -3.03 3.47 8.27
N VAL A 237 -2.40 3.15 7.13
CA VAL A 237 -1.04 2.60 7.09
C VAL A 237 -0.03 3.63 7.61
N PHE A 238 -0.10 4.88 7.16
CA PHE A 238 0.79 5.93 7.65
C PHE A 238 0.52 6.33 9.09
N VAL A 239 -0.73 6.25 9.57
CA VAL A 239 -1.03 6.40 11.01
C VAL A 239 -0.35 5.29 11.82
N ALA A 240 -0.41 4.04 11.36
CA ALA A 240 0.29 2.93 12.01
C ALA A 240 1.82 3.15 12.02
N PHE A 241 2.41 3.61 10.91
CA PHE A 241 3.84 3.97 10.86
C PHE A 241 4.21 5.12 11.79
N ALA A 242 3.38 6.16 11.86
CA ALA A 242 3.59 7.27 12.80
C ALA A 242 3.58 6.75 14.24
N MET A 243 2.57 5.94 14.61
CA MET A 243 2.47 5.35 15.94
C MET A 243 3.67 4.46 16.27
N THR A 244 4.10 3.60 15.34
CA THR A 244 5.29 2.75 15.54
C THR A 244 6.56 3.58 15.68
N GLY A 245 6.74 4.61 14.86
CA GLY A 245 7.89 5.53 14.95
C GLY A 245 7.97 6.24 16.31
N TYR A 246 6.85 6.79 16.79
CA TYR A 246 6.79 7.42 18.11
C TYR A 246 6.96 6.40 19.25
N ALA A 247 6.38 5.21 19.13
CA ALA A 247 6.54 4.14 20.12
C ALA A 247 8.00 3.68 20.22
N MET A 248 8.68 3.48 19.10
CA MET A 248 10.10 3.11 19.06
C MET A 248 11.01 4.24 19.54
N THR A 249 10.65 5.49 19.27
CA THR A 249 11.34 6.67 19.83
C THR A 249 11.29 6.64 21.35
N LYS A 250 10.10 6.43 21.93
CA LYS A 250 9.93 6.28 23.38
C LYS A 250 10.74 5.09 23.90
N HIS A 251 10.65 3.93 23.24
CA HIS A 251 11.36 2.72 23.61
C HIS A 251 12.88 2.94 23.69
N HIS A 252 13.49 3.54 22.66
CA HIS A 252 14.93 3.83 22.62
C HIS A 252 15.35 4.91 23.61
N SER A 253 14.50 5.90 23.89
CA SER A 253 14.75 6.91 24.92
C SER A 253 14.77 6.30 26.33
N THR A 254 13.92 5.29 26.58
CA THR A 254 13.82 4.60 27.87
C THR A 254 14.92 3.55 28.09
N HIS A 255 15.16 2.66 27.13
CA HIS A 255 16.08 1.51 27.34
C HIS A 255 17.54 1.85 27.06
N ARG A 256 17.83 2.91 26.30
CA ARG A 256 19.17 3.46 26.03
C ARG A 256 20.26 2.42 25.69
N GLU A 257 19.91 1.43 24.87
CA GLU A 257 20.85 0.42 24.39
C GLU A 257 22.01 1.01 23.56
N ARG A 258 23.00 0.19 23.21
CA ARG A 258 24.14 0.63 22.39
C ARG A 258 23.65 1.24 21.07
N GLY A 259 24.02 2.50 20.83
CA GLY A 259 23.56 3.26 19.67
C GLY A 259 22.12 3.82 19.77
N TRP A 260 21.56 3.93 20.97
CA TRP A 260 20.19 4.44 21.15
C TRP A 260 19.94 5.80 20.49
N SER A 261 20.91 6.71 20.47
CA SER A 261 20.75 8.05 19.89
C SER A 261 20.44 8.02 18.39
N HIS A 262 21.14 7.19 17.62
CA HIS A 262 20.88 7.05 16.18
C HIS A 262 19.54 6.34 15.92
N LYS A 263 19.24 5.27 16.68
CA LYS A 263 17.98 4.52 16.52
C LYS A 263 16.77 5.38 16.89
N LEU A 264 16.93 6.22 17.91
CA LEU A 264 15.93 7.21 18.32
C LEU A 264 15.72 8.24 17.21
N ALA A 265 16.78 8.83 16.67
CA ALA A 265 16.67 9.82 15.60
C ALA A 265 15.96 9.24 14.37
N ILE A 266 16.35 8.04 13.92
CA ILE A 266 15.71 7.35 12.79
C ILE A 266 14.22 7.11 13.05
N SER A 267 13.88 6.61 14.25
CA SER A 267 12.49 6.32 14.63
C SER A 267 11.63 7.58 14.70
N LEU A 268 12.20 8.68 15.22
CA LEU A 268 11.53 9.96 15.34
C LEU A 268 11.28 10.59 13.97
N ILE A 269 12.29 10.57 13.10
CA ILE A 269 12.17 11.05 11.71
C ILE A 269 11.09 10.25 10.98
N ALA A 270 11.08 8.92 11.11
CA ALA A 270 10.04 8.08 10.51
C ALA A 270 8.64 8.42 11.03
N GLY A 271 8.50 8.66 12.34
CA GLY A 271 7.25 9.08 12.97
C GLY A 271 6.74 10.43 12.43
N ILE A 272 7.61 11.44 12.41
CA ILE A 272 7.30 12.79 11.93
C ILE A 272 6.94 12.77 10.44
N LEU A 273 7.75 12.11 9.61
CA LEU A 273 7.52 12.03 8.17
C LEU A 273 6.19 11.35 7.85
N SER A 274 5.87 10.27 8.56
CA SER A 274 4.58 9.58 8.43
C SER A 274 3.41 10.49 8.83
N SER A 275 3.54 11.26 9.92
CA SER A 275 2.53 12.25 10.32
C SER A 275 2.33 13.35 9.28
N ILE A 276 3.41 13.82 8.66
CA ILE A 276 3.35 14.80 7.56
C ILE A 276 2.57 14.21 6.38
N VAL A 277 2.83 12.96 5.99
CA VAL A 277 2.09 12.30 4.90
C VAL A 277 0.60 12.17 5.22
N VAL A 278 0.24 11.79 6.47
CA VAL A 278 -1.16 11.75 6.91
C VAL A 278 -1.82 13.12 6.81
N ALA A 279 -1.13 14.18 7.27
CA ALA A 279 -1.64 15.55 7.20
C ALA A 279 -1.85 16.00 5.75
N ILE A 280 -0.91 15.68 4.86
CA ILE A 280 -1.04 15.98 3.42
C ILE A 280 -2.25 15.28 2.83
N PHE A 281 -2.46 13.98 3.11
CA PHE A 281 -3.64 13.27 2.62
C PHE A 281 -4.94 13.84 3.21
N ALA A 282 -4.95 14.17 4.49
CA ALA A 282 -6.10 14.77 5.15
C ALA A 282 -6.52 16.08 4.48
N VAL A 283 -5.57 16.92 4.05
CA VAL A 283 -5.85 18.21 3.38
C VAL A 283 -6.14 18.02 1.89
N THR A 284 -5.25 17.35 1.16
CA THR A 284 -5.26 17.31 -0.32
C THR A 284 -6.26 16.32 -0.91
N LYS A 285 -6.64 15.31 -0.13
CA LYS A 285 -7.60 14.26 -0.52
C LYS A 285 -8.86 14.31 0.34
N PHE A 286 -9.11 15.42 1.04
CA PHE A 286 -10.28 15.57 1.91
C PHE A 286 -11.56 15.26 1.15
N VAL A 287 -11.79 15.94 0.02
CA VAL A 287 -12.99 15.78 -0.83
C VAL A 287 -13.02 14.42 -1.52
N GLU A 288 -11.86 13.81 -1.76
CA GLU A 288 -11.70 12.51 -2.42
C GLU A 288 -11.82 11.31 -1.45
N GLY A 289 -12.35 11.53 -0.24
CA GLY A 289 -12.71 10.45 0.70
C GLY A 289 -11.84 10.32 1.95
N ALA A 290 -10.81 11.16 2.14
CA ALA A 290 -10.01 11.14 3.37
C ALA A 290 -10.85 11.46 4.63
N TRP A 291 -11.90 12.28 4.49
CA TRP A 291 -12.80 12.62 5.59
C TRP A 291 -13.47 11.39 6.21
N PHE A 292 -13.83 10.40 5.38
CA PHE A 292 -14.51 9.19 5.82
C PHE A 292 -13.59 8.36 6.73
N VAL A 293 -12.32 8.22 6.37
CA VAL A 293 -11.37 7.46 7.20
C VAL A 293 -11.08 8.16 8.51
N ILE A 294 -10.90 9.48 8.50
CA ILE A 294 -10.70 10.25 9.73
C ILE A 294 -11.89 10.05 10.68
N PHE A 295 -13.11 10.11 10.15
CA PHE A 295 -14.32 9.87 10.93
C PHE A 295 -14.37 8.43 11.48
N VAL A 296 -14.08 7.43 10.65
CA VAL A 296 -14.04 6.01 11.07
C VAL A 296 -13.04 5.83 12.21
N PHE A 297 -11.83 6.38 12.12
CA PHE A 297 -10.83 6.30 13.20
C PHE A 297 -11.31 6.98 14.48
N LEU A 298 -11.89 8.18 14.36
CA LEU A 298 -12.38 8.96 15.49
C LEU A 298 -13.50 8.24 16.25
N VAL A 299 -14.34 7.44 15.57
CA VAL A 299 -15.41 6.66 16.20
C VAL A 299 -14.93 5.29 16.66
N LEU A 300 -14.17 4.57 15.83
CA LEU A 300 -13.79 3.19 16.08
C LEU A 300 -12.85 3.07 17.29
N VAL A 301 -11.87 3.96 17.41
CA VAL A 301 -10.87 3.88 18.51
C VAL A 301 -11.53 4.05 19.89
N PRO A 302 -12.35 5.08 20.16
CA PRO A 302 -13.08 5.19 21.43
C PRO A 302 -14.03 4.02 21.70
N VAL A 303 -14.72 3.52 20.68
CA VAL A 303 -15.62 2.35 20.81
C VAL A 303 -14.83 1.11 21.24
N LEU A 304 -13.68 0.83 20.61
CA LEU A 304 -12.81 -0.28 21.00
C LEU A 304 -12.29 -0.12 22.43
N ILE A 305 -11.88 1.08 22.82
CA ILE A 305 -11.44 1.37 24.20
C ILE A 305 -12.58 1.14 25.20
N LEU A 306 -13.80 1.59 24.87
CA LEU A 306 -14.98 1.40 25.72
C LEU A 306 -15.34 -0.08 25.87
N LEU A 307 -15.32 -0.84 24.78
CA LEU A 307 -15.59 -2.28 24.79
C LEU A 307 -14.56 -3.05 25.62
N ASN A 308 -13.28 -2.68 25.50
CA ASN A 308 -12.21 -3.30 26.28
C ASN A 308 -12.35 -2.97 27.78
N ARG A 309 -12.66 -1.70 28.12
CA ARG A 309 -12.91 -1.29 29.51
C ARG A 309 -14.10 -2.00 30.14
N ARG A 310 -15.20 -2.20 29.40
CA ARG A 310 -16.39 -2.92 29.89
C ARG A 310 -16.13 -4.40 30.19
N ARG A 311 -15.12 -5.01 29.54
CA ARG A 311 -14.74 -6.42 29.75
C ARG A 311 -13.68 -6.61 30.83
N ALA A 312 -12.87 -5.59 31.11
CA ALA A 312 -11.91 -5.58 32.20
C ALA A 312 -12.56 -5.41 33.59
N VAL A 313 -13.86 -5.07 33.67
CA VAL A 313 -14.62 -5.12 34.93
C VAL A 313 -14.89 -6.59 35.26
N PRO A 314 -14.31 -7.14 36.34
CA PRO A 314 -14.50 -8.54 36.69
C PRO A 314 -15.98 -8.83 36.91
N THR A 315 -16.44 -9.95 36.36
CA THR A 315 -17.76 -10.56 36.54
C THR A 315 -17.96 -11.07 37.98
N GLU A 316 -17.70 -10.24 38.98
CA GLU A 316 -17.91 -10.56 40.40
C GLU A 316 -19.40 -10.55 40.79
N ARG A 317 -20.27 -10.12 39.89
CA ARG A 317 -21.73 -10.04 40.09
C ARG A 317 -22.55 -11.22 39.54
N MET A 318 -21.94 -12.26 38.97
CA MET A 318 -22.66 -13.47 38.51
C MET A 318 -22.46 -14.71 39.40
N ARG A 319 -21.87 -14.54 40.59
CA ARG A 319 -21.67 -15.62 41.58
C ARG A 319 -22.30 -15.33 42.96
N ARG A 320 -23.38 -14.55 42.98
CA ARG A 320 -24.29 -14.46 44.14
C ARG A 320 -25.69 -14.80 43.69
#